data_AF-A0A6V7I7T5-F1
#
_entry.id   AF-A0A6V7I7T5-F1
#
_cell.length_a   1.000
_cell.length_b   1.000
_cell.length_c   1.000
_cell.angle_alpha   90.00
_cell.angle_beta   90.00
_cell.angle_gamma   90.00
#
_symmetry.space_group_name_H-M   'P 1'
#
loop_
_entity.id
_entity.type
_entity.pdbx_description
1 polymer ?
#
loop_
_entity_poly.entity_id
_entity_poly.type
_entity_poly.pdbx_seq_one_letter_code
_entity_poly.pdbx_strand_id
1 'polypeptide(L)'
;GKLESFPVIKPQGKEYFENDYNVLEEVGKGRYGIVRKITEKSTGKILAAKFIRTIKAKDRQQVLDEIKVMNLLKHPKLLQLIGAFESSKEMIMITE
;
A
#
# COMPACT_ATOMS: atom_id res chain seq x y z
N GLY A 1 19.34 -11.49 -12.79
CA GLY A 1 19.79 -10.56 -11.74
C GLY A 1 18.78 -9.43 -11.62
N LYS A 2 18.25 -9.22 -10.41
CA LYS A 2 17.30 -8.17 -9.99
C LYS A 2 16.06 -7.94 -10.89
N LEU A 3 15.09 -8.84 -10.76
CA LEU A 3 13.67 -8.54 -11.00
C LEU A 3 12.98 -7.96 -9.74
N GLU A 4 13.76 -7.61 -8.71
CA GLU A 4 13.29 -7.06 -7.43
C GLU A 4 13.31 -5.52 -7.43
N SER A 5 12.45 -4.85 -8.20
CA SER A 5 12.42 -3.37 -8.09
C SER A 5 11.09 -2.66 -8.37
N PHE A 6 9.96 -3.36 -8.26
CA PHE A 6 8.65 -2.72 -8.20
C PHE A 6 7.88 -3.26 -6.99
N PRO A 7 7.08 -2.44 -6.29
CA PRO A 7 6.13 -2.94 -5.32
C PRO A 7 5.21 -3.90 -6.06
N VAL A 8 5.39 -5.19 -5.75
CA VAL A 8 4.57 -6.27 -6.30
C VAL A 8 3.16 -6.02 -5.82
N ILE A 9 2.22 -5.79 -6.73
CA ILE A 9 0.80 -5.84 -6.39
C ILE A 9 0.50 -7.30 -6.08
N LYS A 10 0.30 -7.62 -4.80
CA LYS A 10 -0.05 -8.98 -4.38
C LYS A 10 -1.57 -9.21 -4.59
N PRO A 11 -2.00 -10.19 -5.40
CA PRO A 11 -3.41 -10.56 -5.53
C PRO A 11 -3.95 -11.16 -4.22
N GLN A 12 -5.28 -11.20 -4.06
CA GLN A 12 -5.97 -11.59 -2.81
C GLN A 12 -5.50 -10.80 -1.57
N GLY A 13 -5.29 -9.50 -1.77
CA GLY A 13 -4.42 -8.67 -0.94
C GLY A 13 -4.76 -8.59 0.55
N LYS A 14 -6.04 -8.69 0.96
CA LYS A 14 -6.40 -8.51 2.37
C LYS A 14 -5.86 -9.63 3.26
N GLU A 15 -5.99 -10.89 2.84
CA GLU A 15 -5.50 -12.04 3.62
C GLU A 15 -3.97 -12.01 3.72
N TYR A 16 -3.27 -11.79 2.60
CA TYR A 16 -1.81 -11.65 2.59
C TYR A 16 -1.33 -10.46 3.43
N PHE A 17 -2.03 -9.33 3.37
CA PHE A 17 -1.72 -8.17 4.19
C PHE A 17 -1.86 -8.48 5.68
N GLU A 18 -2.97 -9.12 6.09
CA GLU A 18 -3.20 -9.51 7.48
C GLU A 18 -2.21 -10.59 7.96
N ASN A 19 -1.65 -11.40 7.07
CA ASN A 19 -0.58 -12.35 7.39
C ASN A 19 0.76 -11.66 7.69
N ASP A 20 1.11 -10.62 6.92
CA ASP A 20 2.41 -9.95 6.99
C ASP A 20 2.43 -8.78 8.01
N TYR A 21 1.28 -8.17 8.32
CA TYR A 21 1.20 -6.92 9.10
C TYR A 21 0.19 -6.96 10.26
N ASN A 22 0.51 -6.25 11.34
CA ASN A 22 -0.43 -5.88 12.39
C ASN A 22 -0.95 -4.45 12.15
N VAL A 23 -2.27 -4.24 12.23
CA VAL A 23 -2.87 -2.91 12.04
C VAL A 23 -3.09 -2.21 13.38
N LEU A 24 -2.62 -0.97 13.50
CA LEU A 24 -2.64 -0.17 14.72
C LEU A 24 -3.62 1.02 14.58
N GLU A 25 -3.33 2.15 15.22
CA GLU A 25 -4.19 3.34 15.21
C GLU A 25 -4.40 3.93 13.80
N GLU A 26 -5.55 4.58 13.61
CA GLU A 26 -5.76 5.50 12.48
C GLU A 26 -4.89 6.74 12.70
N VAL A 27 -4.11 7.10 11.68
CA VAL A 27 -3.23 8.28 11.71
C VAL A 27 -3.71 9.38 10.77
N GLY A 28 -4.67 9.08 9.89
CA GLY A 28 -5.28 10.09 9.04
C GLY A 28 -6.39 9.54 8.16
N LYS A 29 -7.21 10.46 7.64
CA LYS A 29 -8.29 10.16 6.71
C LYS A 29 -8.22 11.12 5.53
N GLY A 30 -8.04 10.57 4.34
CA GLY A 30 -8.02 11.33 3.10
C GLY A 30 -9.30 11.15 2.29
N ARG A 31 -9.37 11.85 1.15
CA ARG A 31 -10.47 11.74 0.18
C ARG A 31 -10.74 10.30 -0.27
N TYR A 32 -9.69 9.50 -0.38
CA TYR A 32 -9.74 8.17 -1.01
C TYR A 32 -9.74 7.03 0.01
N GLY A 33 -9.54 7.31 1.30
CA GLY A 33 -9.37 6.22 2.26
C GLY A 33 -8.81 6.65 3.61
N ILE A 34 -8.52 5.64 4.42
CA ILE A 34 -7.99 5.80 5.77
C ILE A 34 -6.53 5.37 5.76
N VAL A 35 -5.68 6.13 6.44
CA VAL A 35 -4.29 5.79 6.71
C VAL A 35 -4.21 5.27 8.14
N ARG A 36 -3.68 4.07 8.31
CA ARG A 36 -3.40 3.49 9.64
C ARG A 36 -1.91 3.21 9.77
N LYS A 37 -1.43 3.34 10.99
CA LYS A 37 -0.12 2.83 11.35
C LYS A 37 -0.17 1.30 11.36
N ILE A 38 0.90 0.66 10.91
CA ILE A 38 1.04 -0.80 10.92
C ILE A 38 2.41 -1.20 11.46
N THR A 39 2.53 -2.46 11.87
CA THR A 39 3.81 -3.08 12.20
C THR A 39 4.01 -4.30 11.32
N GLU A 40 5.12 -4.37 10.59
CA GLU A 40 5.54 -5.57 9.87
C GLU A 40 5.88 -6.67 10.87
N LYS A 41 5.21 -7.82 10.79
CA LYS A 41 5.31 -8.88 11.81
C LYS A 41 6.69 -9.51 11.87
N SER A 42 7.35 -9.67 10.73
CA SER A 42 8.66 -10.32 10.63
C SER A 42 9.80 -9.46 11.18
N THR A 43 9.71 -8.13 11.04
CA THR A 43 10.81 -7.20 11.37
C THR A 43 10.51 -6.29 12.56
N GLY A 44 9.24 -6.13 12.94
CA GLY A 44 8.80 -5.12 13.89
C GLY A 44 8.82 -3.69 13.34
N LYS A 45 9.11 -3.48 12.05
CA LYS A 45 9.18 -2.14 11.44
C LYS A 45 7.80 -1.47 11.46
N ILE A 46 7.75 -0.23 11.96
CA ILE A 46 6.56 0.62 11.92
C ILE A 46 6.47 1.29 10.55
N LEU A 47 5.30 1.20 9.92
CA LEU A 47 5.00 1.71 8.58
C LEU A 47 3.61 2.36 8.56
N ALA A 48 3.22 2.92 7.41
CA ALA A 48 1.85 3.38 7.15
C ALA A 48 1.16 2.53 6.07
N ALA A 49 -0.11 2.22 6.28
CA ALA A 49 -0.99 1.59 5.29
C ALA A 49 -2.16 2.51 4.94
N LYS A 50 -2.32 2.82 3.65
CA LYS A 50 -3.48 3.57 3.11
C LYS A 50 -4.49 2.58 2.51
N PHE A 51 -5.65 2.45 3.14
CA PHE A 51 -6.75 1.58 2.73
C PHE A 51 -7.72 2.34 1.82
N ILE A 52 -7.80 1.97 0.55
CA ILE A 52 -8.52 2.70 -0.50
C ILE A 52 -9.62 1.82 -1.07
N ARG A 53 -10.86 2.28 -1.02
CA ARG A 53 -11.98 1.56 -1.65
C ARG A 53 -11.91 1.71 -3.17
N THR A 54 -11.80 0.61 -3.89
CA THR A 54 -11.65 0.56 -5.36
C THR A 54 -12.79 -0.23 -6.00
N ILE A 55 -14.04 0.07 -5.60
CA ILE A 55 -15.24 -0.60 -6.09
C ILE A 55 -15.47 -0.30 -7.58
N LYS A 56 -15.23 0.94 -8.00
CA LYS A 56 -15.35 1.33 -9.41
C LYS A 56 -14.02 1.13 -10.12
N ALA A 57 -14.07 0.67 -11.38
CA ALA A 57 -12.88 0.52 -12.22
C ALA A 57 -12.08 1.82 -12.35
N LYS A 58 -12.76 2.97 -12.43
CA LYS A 58 -12.11 4.29 -12.46
C LYS A 58 -11.28 4.57 -11.20
N ASP A 59 -11.81 4.24 -10.02
CA ASP A 59 -11.11 4.46 -8.75
C ASP A 59 -9.87 3.56 -8.69
N ARG A 60 -10.01 2.28 -9.10
CA ARG A 60 -8.87 1.35 -9.22
C ARG A 60 -7.78 1.90 -10.16
N GLN A 61 -8.17 2.39 -11.34
CA GLN A 61 -7.21 2.93 -12.30
C GLN A 61 -6.45 4.13 -11.72
N GLN A 62 -7.13 5.01 -10.98
CA GLN A 62 -6.48 6.16 -10.32
C GLN A 62 -5.41 5.71 -9.32
N VAL A 63 -5.68 4.69 -8.50
CA VAL A 63 -4.67 4.19 -7.55
C VAL A 63 -3.51 3.51 -8.28
N LEU A 64 -3.78 2.76 -9.36
CA LEU A 64 -2.72 2.18 -10.18
C LEU A 64 -1.81 3.24 -10.81
N ASP A 65 -2.38 4.37 -11.23
CA ASP A 65 -1.60 5.48 -11.78
C ASP A 65 -0.81 6.21 -10.69
N GLU A 66 -1.35 6.37 -9.47
CA GLU A 66 -0.60 6.84 -8.30
C GLU A 66 0.61 5.93 -8.01
N ILE A 67 0.40 4.61 -7.99
CA ILE A 67 1.47 3.61 -7.77
C ILE A 67 2.55 3.74 -8.84
N LYS A 68 2.17 3.87 -10.12
CA LYS A 68 3.14 4.07 -11.22
C LYS A 68 3.99 5.32 -10.99
N VAL A 69 3.36 6.43 -10.63
CA VAL A 69 4.09 7.69 -10.36
C VAL A 69 5.04 7.51 -9.17
N MET A 70 4.59 6.93 -8.06
CA MET A 70 5.44 6.66 -6.90
C MET A 70 6.63 5.75 -7.23
N ASN A 71 6.44 4.76 -8.13
CA ASN A 71 7.51 3.87 -8.56
C ASN A 71 8.60 4.56 -9.39
N LEU A 72 8.24 5.62 -10.12
CA LEU A 72 9.19 6.43 -10.87
C LEU A 72 9.95 7.42 -9.97
N LEU A 73 9.36 7.82 -8.84
CA LEU A 73 9.90 8.81 -7.91
C LEU A 73 10.67 8.16 -6.75
N LYS A 74 11.85 7.60 -7.05
CA LYS A 74 12.75 7.01 -6.03
C LYS A 74 13.77 8.04 -5.56
N HIS A 75 13.59 8.56 -4.35
CA HIS A 75 14.54 9.49 -3.73
C HIS A 75 14.45 9.41 -2.20
N PRO A 76 15.57 9.44 -1.44
CA PRO A 76 15.57 9.30 0.02
C PRO A 76 14.75 10.35 0.79
N LYS A 77 14.40 11.47 0.15
CA LYS A 77 13.58 12.56 0.72
C LYS A 77 12.11 12.53 0.30
N LEU A 78 11.69 11.54 -0.47
CA LEU A 78 10.30 11.36 -0.92
C LEU A 78 9.71 10.14 -0.24
N LEU A 79 8.41 10.21 0.08
CA LEU A 79 7.66 9.06 0.59
C LEU A 79 7.78 7.89 -0.38
N GLN A 80 8.29 6.75 0.10
CA GLN A 80 8.53 5.57 -0.72
C GLN A 80 7.37 4.58 -0.61
N LEU A 81 6.95 4.04 -1.75
CA LEU A 81 6.02 2.92 -1.82
C LEU A 81 6.80 1.61 -1.62
N ILE A 82 6.48 0.89 -0.54
CA ILE A 82 7.11 -0.39 -0.19
C ILE A 82 6.38 -1.54 -0.89
N GLY A 83 5.04 -1.48 -0.91
CA GLY A 83 4.21 -2.56 -1.42
C GLY A 83 2.78 -2.12 -1.65
N ALA A 84 2.03 -2.91 -2.42
CA ALA A 84 0.60 -2.73 -2.59
C ALA A 84 -0.11 -4.10 -2.60
N PHE A 85 -1.29 -4.14 -1.99
CA PHE A 85 -2.13 -5.32 -1.90
C PHE A 85 -3.45 -5.02 -2.57
N GLU A 86 -3.91 -5.91 -3.44
CA GLU A 86 -5.14 -5.71 -4.20
C GLU A 86 -6.18 -6.79 -3.90
N SER A 87 -7.40 -6.35 -3.60
CA SER A 87 -8.60 -7.18 -3.58
C SER A 87 -9.63 -6.66 -4.58
N SER A 88 -10.77 -7.34 -4.70
CA SER A 88 -11.84 -6.93 -5.62
C SER A 88 -12.45 -5.56 -5.32
N LYS A 89 -12.43 -5.11 -4.06
CA LYS A 89 -13.09 -3.87 -3.62
C LYS A 89 -12.18 -2.87 -2.90
N GLU A 90 -10.93 -3.24 -2.68
CA GLU A 90 -9.99 -2.43 -1.89
C GLU A 90 -8.56 -2.62 -2.39
N MET A 91 -7.79 -1.53 -2.34
CA MET A 91 -6.34 -1.52 -2.49
C MET A 91 -5.70 -1.00 -1.21
N ILE A 92 -4.63 -1.64 -0.76
CA ILE A 92 -3.87 -1.24 0.43
C ILE A 92 -2.46 -0.90 -0.03
N MET A 93 -2.03 0.34 0.17
CA MET A 93 -0.68 0.80 -0.16
C MET A 93 0.17 0.92 1.11
N ILE A 94 1.37 0.36 1.10
CA ILE A 94 2.32 0.39 2.22
C ILE A 94 3.43 1.39 1.92
N THR A 95 3.66 2.32 2.84
CA THR A 95 4.72 3.32 2.73
C THR A 95 5.57 3.37 3.99
N GLU A 96 6.78 3.92 3.86
CA GLU A 96 7.64 4.28 5.01
C GLU A 96 7.00 5.32 5.93
#